data_AF-A0A151F2B0-F1
#
_entry.id   AF-A0A151F2B0-F1
#
_cell.length_a   1.000
_cell.length_b   1.000
_cell.length_c   1.000
_cell.angle_alpha   90.00
_cell.angle_beta   90.00
_cell.angle_gamma   90.00
#
_symmetry.space_group_name_H-M   'P 1'
#
loop_
_entity.id
_entity.type
_entity.pdbx_description
1 polymer ?
#
loop_
_entity_poly.entity_id
_entity_poly.type
_entity_poly.pdbx_seq_one_letter_code
_entity_poly.pdbx_strand_id
1 'polypeptide(L)'
;MYPVREYRGSPYVRSVSEFAHSVERRIPTLTRTLDRYFDVHFEEIIEEWQLLTDYELRDVEHRLEKVSAEITHLYKEKTTLEERASALDAELRELEGME
;
A
#
# COMPACT_ATOMS: atom_id res chain seq x y z
N MET A 1 -15.07 45.80 31.91
CA MET A 1 -14.73 45.99 30.47
C MET A 1 -13.21 46.07 30.39
N TYR A 2 -12.55 45.00 29.96
CA TYR A 2 -11.08 44.98 29.88
C TYR A 2 -10.63 45.77 28.63
N PRO A 3 -9.57 46.58 28.73
CA PRO A 3 -9.08 47.34 27.58
C PRO A 3 -8.44 46.37 26.57
N VAL A 4 -8.98 46.34 25.36
CA VAL A 4 -8.34 45.70 24.21
C VAL A 4 -7.16 46.59 23.82
N ARG A 5 -5.94 46.17 24.16
CA ARG A 5 -4.71 46.84 23.69
C ARG A 5 -4.61 46.66 22.18
N GLU A 6 -4.66 47.77 21.44
CA GLU A 6 -4.39 47.79 20.01
C GLU A 6 -2.90 47.54 19.75
N TYR A 7 -2.53 46.29 19.51
CA TYR A 7 -1.15 45.90 19.14
C TYR A 7 -0.78 46.25 17.68
N ARG A 8 -1.39 47.29 17.09
CA ARG A 8 -1.22 47.64 15.66
C ARG A 8 0.13 48.28 15.30
N GLY A 9 1.05 48.43 16.25
CA GLY A 9 2.38 48.99 16.03
C GLY A 9 3.50 48.37 16.87
N SER A 10 3.26 47.21 17.49
CA SER A 10 4.29 46.56 18.31
C SER A 10 5.45 46.05 17.43
N PRO A 11 6.72 46.29 17.79
CA PRO A 11 7.88 45.75 17.08
C PRO A 11 7.82 44.23 16.88
N TYR A 12 7.19 43.53 17.81
CA TYR A 12 6.95 42.08 17.74
C TYR A 12 5.92 41.69 16.68
N VAL A 13 4.84 42.46 16.53
CA VAL A 13 3.84 42.22 15.47
C VAL A 13 4.45 42.52 14.09
N ARG A 14 5.33 43.53 14.03
CA ARG A 14 6.09 43.84 12.82
C ARG A 14 7.09 42.73 12.47
N SER A 15 7.86 42.23 13.43
CA SER A 15 8.83 41.15 13.18
C SER A 15 8.17 39.83 12.77
N VAL A 16 7.04 39.48 13.38
CA VAL A 16 6.26 38.30 12.99
C VAL A 16 5.66 38.47 11.59
N SER A 17 5.15 39.66 11.26
CA SER A 17 4.65 39.95 9.91
C SER A 17 5.77 39.91 8.87
N GLU A 18 6.94 40.48 9.17
CA GLU A 18 8.12 40.45 8.28
C GLU A 18 8.66 39.02 8.09
N PHE A 19 8.67 38.22 9.16
CA PHE A 19 9.00 36.80 9.08
C PHE A 19 7.98 36.04 8.22
N ALA A 20 6.68 36.23 8.45
CA ALA A 20 5.63 35.61 7.65
C ALA A 20 5.77 35.97 6.15
N HIS A 21 6.00 37.24 5.83
CA HIS A 21 6.27 37.69 4.45
C HIS A 21 7.59 37.13 3.89
N SER A 22 8.60 36.87 4.73
CA SER A 22 9.84 36.22 4.30
C SER A 22 9.63 34.73 3.99
N VAL A 23 8.75 34.06 4.76
CA VAL A 23 8.36 32.66 4.52
C VAL A 23 7.51 32.57 3.27
N GLU A 24 6.48 33.41 3.12
CA GLU A 24 5.61 33.46 1.93
C GLU A 24 6.40 33.67 0.64
N ARG A 25 7.42 34.54 0.64
CA ARG A 25 8.30 34.73 -0.51
C ARG A 25 9.20 33.53 -0.79
N ARG A 26 9.51 32.73 0.23
CA ARG A 26 10.34 31.53 0.11
C ARG A 26 9.54 30.27 -0.20
N ILE A 27 8.24 30.22 0.07
CA ILE A 27 7.38 29.06 -0.24
C ILE A 27 7.51 28.66 -1.73
N PRO A 28 7.38 29.56 -2.72
CA PRO A 28 7.55 29.19 -4.13
C PRO A 28 8.93 28.59 -4.43
N THR A 29 9.98 29.13 -3.81
CA THR A 29 11.35 28.62 -4.00
C THR A 29 11.58 27.31 -3.26
N LEU A 30 10.98 27.14 -2.07
CA LEU A 30 11.04 25.94 -1.24
C LEU A 30 10.38 24.78 -1.97
N THR A 31 9.16 24.99 -2.47
CA THR A 31 8.42 24.02 -3.29
C THR A 31 9.25 23.63 -4.51
N ARG A 32 9.83 24.59 -5.24
CA ARG A 32 10.65 24.27 -6.42
C ARG A 32 11.94 23.51 -6.08
N THR A 33 12.58 23.80 -4.95
CA THR A 33 13.73 23.01 -4.48
C THR A 33 13.34 21.63 -3.99
N LEU A 34 12.15 21.50 -3.39
CA LEU A 34 11.63 20.23 -2.92
C LEU A 34 11.26 19.33 -4.11
N ASP A 35 10.54 19.86 -5.09
CA ASP A 35 10.21 19.17 -6.35
C ASP A 35 11.48 18.70 -7.04
N ARG A 36 12.50 19.57 -7.16
CA ARG A 36 13.79 19.21 -7.74
C ARG A 36 14.53 18.14 -6.94
N TYR A 37 14.42 18.16 -5.61
CA TYR A 37 15.01 17.14 -4.76
C TYR A 37 14.33 15.79 -5.00
N PHE A 38 12.99 15.76 -5.04
CA PHE A 38 12.26 14.53 -5.38
C PHE A 38 12.58 14.06 -6.80
N ASP A 39 12.66 14.94 -7.80
CA ASP A 39 13.00 14.56 -9.18
C ASP A 39 14.38 13.88 -9.29
N VAL A 40 15.36 14.31 -8.50
CA VAL A 40 16.74 13.79 -8.54
C VAL A 40 16.91 12.55 -7.66
N HIS A 41 16.19 12.48 -6.53
CA HIS A 41 16.38 11.46 -5.51
C HIS A 41 15.21 10.46 -5.44
N PHE A 42 14.27 10.46 -6.39
CA PHE A 42 13.08 9.62 -6.30
C PHE A 42 13.41 8.12 -6.24
N GLU A 43 14.41 7.67 -7.01
CA GLU A 43 14.88 6.27 -6.99
C GLU A 43 15.46 5.89 -5.62
N GLU A 44 16.30 6.75 -5.04
CA GLU A 44 16.88 6.55 -3.71
C GLU A 44 15.79 6.54 -2.61
N ILE A 45 14.75 7.38 -2.74
CA ILE A 45 13.61 7.42 -1.81
C ILE A 45 12.76 6.15 -1.95
N ILE A 46 12.54 5.66 -3.17
CA ILE A 46 11.84 4.39 -3.43
C ILE A 46 12.59 3.24 -2.75
N GLU A 47 13.92 3.19 -2.89
CA GLU A 47 14.75 2.16 -2.25
C GLU A 47 14.79 2.30 -0.71
N GLU A 48 15.03 3.50 -0.19
CA GLU A 48 15.14 3.75 1.26
C GLU A 48 13.83 3.45 1.99
N TRP A 49 12.70 3.81 1.38
CA TRP A 49 11.37 3.65 1.99
C TRP A 49 10.70 2.33 1.60
N GLN A 50 11.38 1.49 0.81
CA GLN A 50 10.86 0.22 0.28
C GLN A 50 9.51 0.40 -0.42
N LEU A 51 9.34 1.51 -1.15
CA LEU A 51 8.10 1.78 -1.87
C LEU A 51 8.01 0.82 -3.05
N LEU A 52 6.98 -0.04 -3.03
CA LEU A 52 6.74 -0.94 -4.14
C LEU A 52 6.40 -0.13 -5.39
N THR A 53 7.13 -0.37 -6.46
CA THR A 53 6.79 0.19 -7.78
C THR A 53 5.54 -0.49 -8.33
N ASP A 54 4.79 0.19 -9.20
CA ASP A 54 3.63 -0.39 -9.89
C ASP A 54 3.98 -1.68 -10.64
N TYR A 55 5.22 -1.81 -11.11
CA TYR A 55 5.72 -3.02 -11.77
C TYR A 55 5.82 -4.20 -10.80
N GLU A 56 6.40 -3.99 -9.62
CA GLU A 56 6.52 -5.02 -8.59
C GLU A 56 5.15 -5.45 -8.06
N LEU A 57 4.22 -4.49 -7.89
CA LEU A 57 2.87 -4.79 -7.47
C LEU A 57 2.13 -5.67 -8.50
N ARG A 58 2.31 -5.39 -9.79
CA ARG A 58 1.75 -6.22 -10.88
C ARG A 58 2.39 -7.61 -10.96
N ASP A 59 3.70 -7.73 -10.72
CA ASP A 59 4.35 -9.05 -10.65
C ASP A 59 3.78 -9.89 -9.51
N VAL A 60 3.61 -9.27 -8.34
CA VAL A 60 3.01 -9.92 -7.17
C VAL A 60 1.56 -10.33 -7.44
N GLU A 61 0.76 -9.45 -8.05
CA GLU A 61 -0.62 -9.74 -8.47
C GLU A 61 -0.67 -10.94 -9.42
N HIS A 62 0.16 -10.96 -10.46
CA HIS A 62 0.21 -12.06 -11.42
C HIS A 62 0.60 -13.40 -10.75
N ARG A 63 1.57 -13.37 -9.84
CA ARG A 63 1.98 -14.56 -9.08
C ARG A 63 0.87 -15.06 -8.16
N LEU A 64 0.13 -14.16 -7.52
CA LEU A 64 -1.02 -14.47 -6.68
C LEU A 64 -2.16 -15.11 -7.49
N GLU A 65 -2.46 -14.57 -8.68
CA GLU A 65 -3.45 -15.16 -9.59
C GLU A 65 -3.07 -16.59 -9.99
N LYS A 66 -1.80 -16.81 -10.34
CA LYS A 66 -1.30 -18.13 -10.69
C LYS A 66 -1.45 -19.13 -9.55
N VAL A 67 -1.03 -18.74 -8.34
CA VAL A 67 -1.15 -19.58 -7.14
C VAL A 67 -2.63 -19.86 -6.83
N SER A 68 -3.51 -18.87 -6.98
CA SER A 68 -4.95 -19.05 -6.77
C SER A 68 -5.56 -20.06 -7.75
N ALA A 69 -5.17 -19.98 -9.03
CA ALA A 69 -5.59 -20.93 -10.05
C ALA A 69 -5.10 -22.36 -9.74
N GLU A 70 -3.85 -22.50 -9.31
CA GLU A 70 -3.25 -23.78 -8.94
C GLU A 70 -3.92 -24.39 -7.70
N ILE A 71 -4.20 -23.58 -6.67
CA ILE A 71 -4.97 -24.01 -5.50
C ILE A 71 -6.35 -24.51 -5.92
N THR A 72 -7.04 -23.77 -6.79
CA THR A 72 -8.37 -24.15 -7.29
C THR A 72 -8.32 -25.48 -8.05
N HIS A 73 -7.28 -25.70 -8.85
CA HIS A 73 -7.06 -26.96 -9.55
C HIS A 73 -6.83 -28.12 -8.57
N LEU A 74 -5.96 -27.95 -7.60
CA LEU A 74 -5.67 -28.97 -6.58
C LEU A 74 -6.91 -29.34 -5.76
N TYR A 75 -7.77 -28.37 -5.44
CA TYR A 75 -9.05 -28.66 -4.78
C TYR A 75 -9.96 -29.53 -5.65
N LYS A 76 -10.04 -29.27 -6.97
CA LYS A 76 -10.82 -30.11 -7.89
C LYS A 76 -10.25 -31.53 -7.97
N GLU A 77 -8.95 -31.67 -8.12
CA GLU A 77 -8.30 -32.98 -8.15
C GLU A 77 -8.53 -33.75 -6.85
N LYS A 78 -8.41 -33.08 -5.70
CA LYS A 78 -8.73 -33.66 -4.40
C LYS A 78 -10.16 -34.18 -4.36
N THR A 79 -11.15 -33.38 -4.77
CA THR A 79 -12.55 -33.83 -4.77
C THR A 79 -12.77 -35.05 -5.66
N THR A 80 -12.16 -35.08 -6.86
CA THR A 80 -12.23 -36.25 -7.74
C THR A 80 -11.57 -37.49 -7.13
N LEU A 81 -10.46 -37.32 -6.41
CA LEU A 81 -9.82 -38.44 -5.70
C LEU A 81 -10.68 -38.93 -4.53
N GLU A 82 -11.32 -38.04 -3.79
CA GLU A 82 -12.24 -38.39 -2.70
C GLU A 82 -13.47 -39.16 -3.23
N GLU A 83 -14.04 -38.72 -4.35
CA GLU A 83 -15.15 -39.44 -5.03
C GLU A 83 -14.72 -40.84 -5.46
N ARG A 84 -13.53 -40.97 -6.06
CA ARG A 84 -12.99 -42.27 -6.50
C ARG A 84 -12.70 -43.19 -5.32
N ALA A 85 -12.16 -42.65 -4.23
CA ALA A 85 -11.92 -43.41 -3.01
C ALA A 85 -13.24 -43.90 -2.41
N SER A 86 -14.25 -43.04 -2.34
CA SER A 86 -15.57 -43.41 -1.84
C SER A 86 -16.26 -44.47 -2.70
N ALA A 87 -16.10 -44.40 -4.03
CA ALA A 87 -16.63 -45.42 -4.94
C ALA A 87 -15.94 -46.77 -4.73
N LEU A 88 -14.61 -46.79 -4.61
CA LEU A 88 -13.85 -48.00 -4.32
C LEU A 88 -14.20 -48.59 -2.96
N ASP A 89 -14.38 -47.76 -1.93
CA ASP A 89 -14.80 -48.22 -0.60
C ASP A 89 -16.20 -48.86 -0.64
N ALA A 90 -17.12 -48.31 -1.46
CA ALA A 90 -18.45 -48.90 -1.64
C ALA A 90 -18.38 -50.25 -2.37
N GLU A 91 -17.64 -50.34 -3.48
CA GLU A 91 -17.42 -51.60 -4.22
C GLU A 91 -16.75 -52.67 -3.34
N LEU A 92 -15.79 -52.28 -2.49
CA LEU A 92 -15.15 -53.18 -1.55
C LEU A 92 -16.13 -53.73 -0.50
N ARG A 93 -16.98 -52.87 0.06
CA ARG A 93 -18.02 -53.32 1.02
C ARG A 93 -19.02 -54.30 0.40
N GLU A 94 -19.44 -54.03 -0.83
CA GLU A 94 -20.29 -54.95 -1.60
C GLU A 94 -19.60 -56.31 -1.82
N LEU A 95 -18.32 -56.31 -2.18
CA LEU A 95 -17.53 -57.53 -2.38
C LEU A 95 -17.27 -58.31 -1.08
N GLU A 96 -17.06 -57.62 0.03
CA GLU A 96 -16.84 -58.21 1.35
C GLU A 96 -18.15 -58.73 1.99
N GLY A 97 -19.30 -58.48 1.37
CA GLY A 97 -20.62 -58.88 1.89
C GLY A 97 -21.01 -58.15 3.17
N MET A 98 -20.39 -57.00 3.42
CA MET A 98 -20.72 -56.10 4.52
C MET A 98 -21.74 -55.07 4.01
N GLU A 99 -23.04 -55.34 4.22
CA GLU A 99 -24.09 -54.30 4.11
C GLU A 99 -23.89 -53.19 5.16
#